data_AF-A0A6M0BMJ3-F1
#
_entry.id   AF-A0A6M0BMJ3-F1
#
_cell.length_a   1.000
_cell.length_b   1.000
_cell.length_c   1.000
_cell.angle_alpha   90.00
_cell.angle_beta   90.00
_cell.angle_gamma   90.00
#
_symmetry.space_group_name_H-M   'P 1'
#
loop_
_entity.id
_entity.type
_entity.pdbx_description
1 polymer ?
#
loop_
_entity_poly.entity_id
_entity_poly.type
_entity_poly.pdbx_seq_one_letter_code
_entity_poly.pdbx_strand_id
1 'polypeptide(L)' 'MPRYESNKCGGLDDKPIFLSQVFVDNTKYAQGEGGSKKDAEKLAAENALAKLKQEGLI' A
#
# COMPACT_ATOMS: atom_id res chain seq x y z
N MET A 1 -14.24 3.24 -6.59
CA MET A 1 -12.90 2.99 -7.16
C MET A 1 -11.89 3.01 -6.03
N PRO A 2 -10.94 2.06 -5.93
CA PRO A 2 -9.90 2.12 -4.93
C PRO A 2 -8.98 3.32 -5.17
N ARG A 3 -8.63 4.05 -4.11
CA ARG A 3 -7.71 5.19 -4.16
C ARG A 3 -6.37 4.78 -3.55
N TYR A 4 -5.29 5.07 -4.25
CA TYR A 4 -3.93 4.80 -3.80
C TYR A 4 -3.26 6.10 -3.41
N GLU A 5 -2.57 6.09 -2.28
CA GLU A 5 -1.79 7.22 -1.80
C GLU A 5 -0.40 6.76 -1.40
N SER A 6 0.60 7.20 -2.17
CA SER A 6 1.99 6.77 -2.04
C SER A 6 2.86 7.95 -1.60
N ASN A 7 3.41 7.88 -0.38
CA ASN A 7 4.21 8.94 0.23
C ASN A 7 5.58 8.42 0.66
N LYS A 8 6.62 9.26 0.59
CA LYS A 8 7.92 8.94 1.19
C LYS A 8 7.79 9.15 2.70
N CYS A 9 7.85 8.07 3.47
CA CYS A 9 7.68 8.10 4.93
C CYS A 9 8.99 8.16 5.69
N GLY A 10 10.12 7.98 5.03
CA GLY A 10 11.43 8.14 5.65
C GLY A 10 12.54 7.55 4.81
N GLY A 11 13.55 7.03 5.51
CA GLY A 11 14.72 6.42 4.91
C GLY A 11 15.87 7.40 4.71
N LEU A 12 17.07 6.85 4.71
CA LEU A 12 18.30 7.57 4.38
C LEU A 12 18.31 7.92 2.89
N ASP A 13 19.13 8.88 2.47
CA ASP A 13 19.28 9.25 1.06
C ASP A 13 19.59 8.04 0.17
N ASP A 14 20.37 7.08 0.69
CA ASP A 14 20.70 5.83 -0.01
C ASP A 14 19.65 4.72 0.11
N LYS A 15 18.70 4.84 1.05
CA LYS A 15 17.65 3.84 1.32
C LYS A 15 16.33 4.51 1.68
N PRO A 16 15.66 5.15 0.71
CA PRO A 16 14.38 5.79 0.96
C PRO A 16 13.31 4.75 1.31
N ILE A 17 12.42 5.09 2.24
CA ILE A 17 11.27 4.29 2.64
C ILE A 17 10.02 4.97 2.10
N PHE A 18 9.26 4.25 1.30
CA PHE A 18 7.99 4.66 0.75
C PHE A 18 6.87 3.85 1.37
N LEU A 19 5.77 4.50 1.69
CA LEU A 19 4.55 3.89 2.16
C LEU A 19 3.45 4.16 1.13
N SER A 20 2.79 3.12 0.66
CA SER A 20 1.61 3.21 -0.18
C SER A 20 0.40 2.70 0.59
N GLN A 21 -0.72 3.40 0.50
CA GLN A 21 -1.94 3.10 1.22
C GLN A 21 -3.09 2.97 0.23
N VAL A 22 -3.89 1.91 0.38
CA VAL A 22 -5.09 1.66 -0.42
C VAL A 22 -6.30 2.04 0.42
N PHE A 23 -7.13 2.91 -0.14
CA PHE A 23 -8.40 3.32 0.44
C PHE A 23 -9.55 2.76 -0.39
N VAL A 24 -10.46 2.07 0.28
CA VAL A 24 -11.72 1.58 -0.29
C VAL A 24 -12.83 2.28 0.49
N ASP A 25 -13.74 2.95 -0.21
CA ASP A 25 -14.82 3.75 0.39
C ASP A 25 -14.33 4.74 1.46
N ASN A 26 -13.29 5.52 1.12
CA ASN A 26 -12.61 6.47 2.02
C ASN A 26 -12.00 5.86 3.30
N THR A 27 -12.05 4.54 3.45
CA THR A 27 -11.50 3.83 4.59
C THR A 27 -10.18 3.19 4.19
N LYS A 28 -9.16 3.38 5.01
CA LYS A 28 -7.86 2.73 4.78
C LYS A 28 -8.05 1.21 4.85
N TYR A 29 -7.90 0.57 3.71
CA TYR A 29 -8.16 -0.85 3.56
C TYR A 29 -6.89 -1.66 3.79
N ALA A 30 -5.78 -1.26 3.15
CA ALA A 30 -4.48 -1.88 3.28
C ALA A 30 -3.35 -0.85 3.10
N GLN A 31 -2.12 -1.24 3.46
CA GLN A 31 -0.92 -0.44 3.19
C GLN A 31 0.25 -1.34 2.85
N GLY A 32 1.28 -0.79 2.21
CA GLY A 32 2.51 -1.47 1.85
C GLY A 32 3.69 -0.53 2.00
N GLU A 33 4.79 -1.03 2.53
CA GLU A 33 6.05 -0.29 2.66
C GLU A 33 7.09 -0.88 1.72
N GLY A 34 7.89 -0.03 1.08
CA GLY A 34 8.93 -0.47 0.16
C GLY A 34 10.06 0.54 0.00
N GLY A 35 11.20 0.07 -0.53
CA GLY A 35 12.35 0.92 -0.84
C GLY A 35 12.11 1.87 -2.02
N SER A 36 11.01 1.67 -2.75
CA SER A 36 10.61 2.50 -3.89
C SER A 36 9.08 2.67 -3.90
N LYS A 37 8.59 3.69 -4.61
CA LYS A 37 7.14 3.89 -4.81
C LYS A 37 6.46 2.64 -5.40
N LYS A 38 7.13 1.96 -6.34
CA LYS A 38 6.63 0.75 -7.00
C LYS A 38 6.54 -0.42 -6.03
N ASP A 39 7.56 -0.63 -5.21
CA ASP A 39 7.54 -1.71 -4.21
C ASP A 39 6.44 -1.48 -3.18
N ALA A 40 6.33 -0.25 -2.66
CA ALA A 40 5.30 0.12 -1.70
C ALA A 40 3.89 -0.11 -2.26
N GLU A 41 3.64 0.32 -3.51
CA GLU A 41 2.34 0.18 -4.18
C GLU A 41 2.01 -1.28 -4.48
N LYS A 42 2.98 -2.06 -4.95
CA LYS A 42 2.81 -3.51 -5.15
C LYS A 42 2.41 -4.19 -3.85
N LEU A 43 3.14 -3.91 -2.77
CA LEU A 43 2.88 -4.52 -1.46
C LEU A 43 1.51 -4.09 -0.92
N ALA A 44 1.12 -2.83 -1.15
CA ALA A 44 -0.19 -2.31 -0.74
C ALA A 44 -1.34 -3.01 -1.49
N ALA A 45 -1.18 -3.25 -2.79
CA ALA A 45 -2.13 -4.01 -3.60
C ALA A 45 -2.19 -5.49 -3.19
N GLU A 46 -1.04 -6.12 -2.93
CA GLU A 46 -0.96 -7.51 -2.44
C GLU A 46 -1.67 -7.66 -1.08
N ASN A 47 -1.44 -6.73 -0.16
CA ASN A 47 -2.11 -6.71 1.14
C ASN A 47 -3.62 -6.46 1.00
N ALA A 48 -4.05 -5.59 0.09
CA ALA A 48 -5.47 -5.38 -0.21
C ALA A 48 -6.11 -6.67 -0.77
N LEU A 49 -5.45 -7.33 -1.72
CA LEU A 49 -5.94 -8.60 -2.27
C LEU A 49 -6.00 -9.71 -1.23
N ALA A 50 -4.98 -9.82 -0.37
CA ALA A 50 -4.96 -10.80 0.71
C ALA A 50 -6.12 -10.58 1.69
N LYS A 51 -6.40 -9.32 2.04
CA LYS A 51 -7.52 -8.96 2.91
C LYS A 51 -8.87 -9.23 2.25
N LEU A 52 -9.03 -8.90 0.96
CA LEU A 52 -10.26 -9.22 0.21
C LEU A 52 -10.54 -10.73 0.19
N LYS A 53 -9.50 -11.57 0.02
CA LYS A 53 -9.63 -13.03 0.08
C LYS A 53 -10.03 -13.52 1.49
N GLN A 54 -9.48 -12.91 2.55
CA GLN A 54 -9.84 -13.26 3.92
C GLN A 54 -11.28 -12.86 4.27
N GLU A 55 -11.76 -11.73 3.76
CA GLU A 55 -13.13 -11.27 3.94
C GLU A 55 -14.14 -11.98 3.03
N GLY A 56 -13.68 -12.87 2.13
CA GLY A 56 -14.53 -13.62 1.21
C GLY A 56 -15.19 -12.73 0.13
N LEU A 57 -14.60 -11.55 -0.14
CA LEU A 57 -15.11 -10.60 -1.11
C LEU A 57 -14.71 -10.92 -2.56
N ILE A 58 -13.76 -11.86 -2.75
CA ILE A 58 -13.25 -12.34 -4.05
C ILE A 58 -12.91 -13.82 -4.01
#